data_AF-A0A2H9NVE2-F1
#
_entry.id   AF-A0A2H9NVE2-F1
#
_cell.length_a   1.000
_cell.length_b   1.000
_cell.length_c   1.000
_cell.angle_alpha   90.00
_cell.angle_beta   90.00
_cell.angle_gamma   90.00
#
_symmetry.space_group_name_H-M   'P 1'
#
loop_
_entity.id
_entity.type
_entity.pdbx_description
1 polymer ?
#
loop_
_entity_poly.entity_id
_entity_poly.type
_entity_poly.pdbx_seq_one_letter_code
_entity_poly.pdbx_strand_id
1 'polypeptide(L)'
;MKSRKKHNPEKEGQKSDEENKEIAKRTDTETENDTSPSAPGASPRIFGLDAYDALLGVVLLLVLIVYLSQITQFHGLASPVYGGDYYRDRGFVENILQGNPVWSDAFFYGELQYYPYFLSVILAGVVQVTGLPLDKVMNLYPLVTTVLACLVWFLLGYELFGEKKWAVLLGAAYLVFFPFVSPKSSDFAAAVVMPLFLLSWL
;
A
#
# COMPACT_ATOMS: atom_id res chain seq x y z
N MET A 1 27.15 76.15 27.91
CA MET A 1 25.69 76.15 28.12
C MET A 1 25.14 74.77 27.81
N LYS A 2 24.85 73.95 28.84
CA LYS A 2 24.19 72.65 28.69
C LYS A 2 22.82 72.74 29.36
N SER A 3 21.77 72.62 28.56
CA SER A 3 20.36 72.71 28.98
C SER A 3 19.95 71.41 29.69
N ARG A 4 19.50 71.53 30.94
CA ARG A 4 18.92 70.43 31.73
C ARG A 4 17.45 70.26 31.34
N LYS A 5 17.11 69.16 30.64
CA LYS A 5 15.74 68.70 30.46
C LYS A 5 15.18 68.22 31.80
N LYS A 6 14.07 68.81 32.23
CA LYS A 6 13.28 68.35 33.40
C LYS A 6 12.56 67.05 33.04
N HIS A 7 12.77 66.03 33.85
CA HIS A 7 12.09 64.75 33.78
C HIS A 7 10.74 64.89 34.48
N ASN A 8 9.65 64.50 33.80
CA ASN A 8 8.28 64.61 34.30
C ASN A 8 7.75 63.20 34.61
N PRO A 9 7.61 62.81 35.89
CA PRO A 9 7.31 61.43 36.30
C PRO A 9 5.83 61.02 36.17
N GLU A 10 4.92 61.91 35.78
CA GLU A 10 3.48 61.61 35.74
C GLU A 10 3.01 60.77 34.54
N LYS A 11 3.90 60.41 33.59
CA LYS A 11 3.51 59.64 32.39
C LYS A 11 3.75 58.12 32.46
N GLU A 12 4.37 57.60 33.53
CA GLU A 12 4.64 56.16 33.64
C GLU A 12 3.49 55.36 34.26
N GLY A 13 2.56 56.01 34.99
CA GLY A 13 1.44 55.32 35.65
C GLY A 13 0.30 54.88 34.71
N GLN A 14 0.10 55.56 33.57
CA GLN A 14 -1.04 55.27 32.68
C GLN A 14 -0.79 54.13 31.69
N LYS A 15 0.47 53.74 31.47
CA LYS A 15 0.81 52.68 30.48
C LYS A 15 0.61 51.26 31.04
N SER A 16 0.68 51.11 32.37
CA SER A 16 0.48 49.85 33.10
C SER A 16 -0.95 49.31 33.01
N ASP A 17 -1.94 50.21 32.98
CA ASP A 17 -3.34 49.80 33.11
C ASP A 17 -4.00 49.45 31.76
N GLU A 18 -3.47 49.96 30.64
CA GLU A 18 -3.89 49.56 29.29
C GLU A 18 -3.30 48.20 28.88
N GLU A 19 -2.03 47.93 29.22
CA GLU A 19 -1.35 46.66 28.89
C GLU A 19 -2.00 45.47 29.63
N ASN A 20 -2.44 45.67 30.88
CA ASN A 20 -3.15 44.63 31.64
C ASN A 20 -4.56 44.33 31.13
N LYS A 21 -5.24 45.29 30.47
CA LYS A 21 -6.55 45.05 29.85
C LYS A 21 -6.46 44.29 28.54
N GLU A 22 -5.35 44.40 27.82
CA GLU A 22 -5.13 43.67 26.57
C GLU A 22 -4.75 42.20 26.82
N ILE A 23 -4.05 41.91 27.92
CA ILE A 23 -3.73 40.54 28.34
C ILE A 23 -5.00 39.78 28.79
N ALA A 24 -5.89 40.42 29.54
CA ALA A 24 -7.13 39.79 30.00
C ALA A 24 -8.11 39.45 28.85
N LYS A 25 -8.05 40.18 27.73
CA LYS A 25 -8.93 39.95 26.58
C LYS A 25 -8.46 38.81 25.66
N ARG A 26 -7.19 38.38 25.77
CA ARG A 26 -6.64 37.24 25.00
C ARG A 26 -6.86 35.89 25.68
N THR A 27 -7.22 35.86 26.95
CA THR A 27 -7.38 34.60 27.70
C THR A 27 -8.73 33.92 27.48
N ASP A 28 -9.72 34.64 26.94
CA ASP A 28 -11.08 34.11 26.74
C ASP A 28 -11.35 33.58 25.31
N THR A 29 -10.33 33.55 24.44
CA THR A 29 -10.47 33.03 23.04
C THR A 29 -9.68 31.74 22.79
N GLU A 30 -9.29 31.04 23.84
CA GLU A 30 -8.69 29.69 23.78
C GLU A 30 -9.55 28.69 24.55
N THR A 31 -10.82 28.58 24.20
CA THR A 31 -11.62 27.42 24.56
C THR A 31 -12.10 26.75 23.29
N GLU A 32 -11.95 25.43 23.24
CA GLU A 32 -12.47 24.52 22.22
C GLU A 32 -11.58 24.21 21.01
N ASN A 33 -10.30 23.89 21.26
CA ASN A 33 -9.67 22.79 20.53
C ASN A 33 -9.59 21.60 21.49
N ASP A 34 -10.75 20.92 21.59
CA ASP A 34 -10.91 19.64 22.28
C ASP A 34 -10.02 18.59 21.61
N THR A 35 -8.77 18.54 22.07
CA THR A 35 -7.80 17.49 21.82
C THR A 35 -7.93 16.43 22.91
N SER A 36 -9.16 16.09 23.30
CA SER A 36 -9.40 14.87 24.05
C SER A 36 -8.72 13.72 23.28
N PRO A 37 -7.72 13.04 23.87
CA PRO A 37 -7.14 11.88 23.26
C PRO A 37 -8.27 10.87 23.08
N SER A 38 -8.61 10.63 21.81
CA SER A 38 -9.59 9.64 21.42
C SER A 38 -9.29 8.35 22.16
N ALA A 39 -10.30 7.85 22.88
CA ALA A 39 -10.15 6.68 23.74
C ALA A 39 -9.45 5.54 22.96
N PRO A 40 -8.34 4.98 23.48
CA PRO A 40 -7.67 3.88 22.84
C PRO A 40 -8.60 2.66 22.89
N GLY A 41 -9.26 2.35 21.77
CA GLY A 41 -10.11 1.15 21.68
C GLY A 41 -11.35 1.26 20.80
N ALA A 42 -11.72 2.43 20.29
CA ALA A 42 -12.74 2.50 19.24
C ALA A 42 -12.11 2.07 17.92
N SER A 43 -12.28 0.79 17.54
CA SER A 43 -11.86 0.28 16.22
C SER A 43 -12.43 1.22 15.16
N PRO A 44 -11.59 1.92 14.39
CA PRO A 44 -12.09 2.89 13.45
C PRO A 44 -12.94 2.16 12.40
N ARG A 45 -14.13 2.71 12.12
CA ARG A 45 -15.06 2.11 11.18
C ARG A 45 -14.46 2.15 9.79
N ILE A 46 -13.99 1.00 9.30
CA ILE A 46 -13.53 0.81 7.91
C ILE A 46 -14.68 1.03 6.92
N PHE A 47 -15.94 0.90 7.38
CA PHE A 47 -17.12 0.99 6.53
C PHE A 47 -17.61 2.43 6.35
N GLY A 48 -17.20 3.02 5.22
CA GLY A 48 -17.72 4.26 4.65
C GLY A 48 -16.82 4.70 3.52
N LEU A 49 -17.36 4.81 2.29
CA LEU A 49 -16.62 5.33 1.13
C LEU A 49 -16.32 6.81 1.36
N ASP A 50 -15.05 7.13 1.60
CA ASP A 50 -14.58 8.50 1.65
C ASP A 50 -13.75 8.89 0.42
N ALA A 51 -13.27 10.14 0.39
CA ALA A 51 -12.48 10.65 -0.71
C ALA A 51 -11.15 9.90 -0.91
N TYR A 52 -10.58 9.31 0.14
CA TYR A 52 -9.34 8.54 0.08
C TYR A 52 -9.58 7.15 -0.52
N ASP A 53 -10.69 6.50 -0.16
CA ASP A 53 -11.10 5.23 -0.78
C ASP A 53 -11.40 5.43 -2.26
N ALA A 54 -12.07 6.53 -2.63
CA ALA A 54 -12.32 6.90 -4.01
C ALA A 54 -11.01 7.17 -4.77
N LEU A 55 -10.06 7.88 -4.15
CA LEU A 55 -8.75 8.15 -4.75
C LEU A 55 -7.97 6.86 -5.02
N LEU A 56 -7.93 5.94 -4.06
CA LEU A 56 -7.29 4.63 -4.23
C LEU A 56 -7.97 3.84 -5.36
N GLY A 57 -9.31 3.84 -5.40
CA GLY A 57 -10.09 3.23 -6.47
C GLY A 57 -9.76 3.79 -7.86
N VAL A 58 -9.62 5.11 -7.98
CA VAL A 58 -9.20 5.76 -9.24
C VAL A 58 -7.79 5.34 -9.64
N VAL A 59 -6.84 5.30 -8.70
CA VAL A 59 -5.47 4.85 -8.97
C VAL A 59 -5.45 3.40 -9.45
N LEU A 60 -6.18 2.49 -8.79
CA LEU A 60 -6.30 1.09 -9.20
C LEU A 60 -6.95 0.96 -10.58
N LEU A 61 -7.98 1.76 -10.87
CA LEU A 61 -8.63 1.77 -12.18
C LEU A 61 -7.66 2.21 -13.28
N LEU A 62 -6.82 3.21 -13.03
CA LEU A 62 -5.80 3.65 -13.99
C LEU A 62 -4.77 2.54 -14.25
N VAL A 63 -4.29 1.87 -13.19
CA VAL A 63 -3.37 0.71 -13.33
C VAL A 63 -4.04 -0.39 -14.16
N LEU A 64 -5.31 -0.69 -13.92
CA LEU A 64 -6.07 -1.67 -14.68
C LEU A 64 -6.17 -1.30 -16.16
N ILE A 65 -6.51 -0.05 -16.48
CA ILE A 65 -6.61 0.43 -17.87
C ILE A 65 -5.25 0.34 -18.57
N VAL A 66 -4.17 0.77 -17.92
CA VAL A 66 -2.82 0.71 -18.48
C VAL A 66 -2.40 -0.75 -18.70
N TYR A 67 -2.61 -1.63 -17.72
CA TYR A 67 -2.27 -3.04 -17.86
C TYR A 67 -3.04 -3.72 -18.99
N LEU A 68 -4.37 -3.56 -19.01
CA LEU A 68 -5.20 -4.19 -20.03
C LEU A 68 -4.88 -3.65 -21.42
N SER A 69 -4.64 -2.33 -21.56
CA SER A 69 -4.34 -1.74 -22.87
C SER A 69 -2.94 -2.07 -23.39
N GLN A 70 -1.93 -2.20 -22.52
CA GLN A 70 -0.53 -2.40 -22.95
C GLN A 70 -0.08 -3.86 -22.89
N ILE A 71 -0.46 -4.59 -21.84
CA ILE A 71 0.13 -5.90 -21.54
C ILE A 71 -0.69 -7.05 -22.13
N THR A 72 -2.03 -6.95 -22.15
CA THR A 72 -2.85 -8.06 -22.68
C THR A 72 -2.80 -8.21 -24.20
N GLN A 73 -2.17 -7.25 -24.89
CA GLN A 73 -1.92 -7.32 -26.33
C GLN A 73 -0.83 -8.34 -26.69
N PHE A 74 0.01 -8.75 -25.72
CA PHE A 74 1.06 -9.72 -25.98
C PHE A 74 0.50 -11.16 -26.00
N HIS A 75 0.81 -11.89 -27.08
CA HIS A 75 0.39 -13.29 -27.25
C HIS A 75 1.24 -14.30 -26.46
N GLY A 76 2.42 -13.89 -25.97
CA GLY A 76 3.31 -14.72 -25.16
C GLY A 76 3.53 -14.13 -23.77
N LEU A 77 4.16 -14.90 -22.88
CA LEU A 77 4.62 -14.38 -21.60
C LEU A 77 5.64 -13.26 -21.85
N ALA A 78 5.49 -12.14 -21.15
CA ALA A 78 6.40 -10.99 -21.20
C ALA A 78 7.76 -11.31 -20.52
N SER A 79 8.45 -12.33 -21.02
CA SER A 79 9.74 -12.84 -20.57
C SER A 79 10.76 -12.72 -21.70
N PRO A 80 12.07 -12.64 -21.39
CA PRO A 80 13.11 -12.83 -22.38
C PRO A 80 12.84 -14.07 -23.26
N VAL A 81 13.21 -13.94 -24.54
CA VAL A 81 12.91 -14.86 -25.65
C VAL A 81 13.39 -16.31 -25.42
N TYR A 82 14.27 -16.55 -24.45
CA TYR A 82 14.92 -17.85 -24.22
C TYR A 82 14.66 -18.44 -22.82
N GLY A 83 13.40 -18.59 -22.40
CA GLY A 83 13.10 -19.42 -21.24
C GLY A 83 13.56 -18.84 -19.90
N GLY A 84 13.17 -17.58 -19.63
CA GLY A 84 13.41 -16.95 -18.33
C GLY A 84 12.57 -17.53 -17.19
N ASP A 85 12.69 -16.94 -16.01
CA ASP A 85 12.01 -17.35 -14.77
C ASP A 85 10.50 -17.59 -14.95
N TYR A 86 9.81 -16.86 -15.84
CA TYR A 86 8.36 -17.02 -16.05
C TYR A 86 8.02 -18.33 -16.75
N TYR A 87 8.86 -18.80 -17.67
CA TYR A 87 8.67 -20.11 -18.30
C TYR A 87 9.01 -21.23 -17.31
N ARG A 88 9.97 -21.00 -16.40
CA ARG A 88 10.23 -21.92 -15.29
C ARG A 88 8.99 -22.04 -14.40
N ASP A 89 8.46 -20.92 -13.95
CA ASP A 89 7.32 -20.88 -13.04
C ASP A 89 6.05 -21.43 -13.73
N ARG A 90 5.87 -21.16 -15.04
CA ARG A 90 4.86 -21.83 -15.88
C ARG A 90 5.02 -23.35 -15.87
N GLY A 91 6.25 -23.86 -16.00
CA GLY A 91 6.55 -25.29 -15.97
C GLY A 91 6.14 -25.96 -14.65
N PHE A 92 6.36 -25.28 -13.51
CA PHE A 92 5.87 -25.77 -12.22
C PHE A 92 4.34 -25.86 -12.16
N VAL A 93 3.64 -24.84 -12.69
CA VAL A 93 2.17 -24.87 -12.74
C VAL A 93 1.68 -26.00 -13.67
N GLU A 94 2.27 -26.14 -14.85
CA GLU A 94 1.96 -27.22 -15.80
C GLU A 94 2.17 -28.60 -15.18
N ASN A 95 3.26 -28.79 -14.43
CA ASN A 95 3.55 -30.04 -13.72
C ASN A 95 2.44 -30.42 -12.73
N ILE A 96 1.93 -29.44 -11.96
CA ILE A 96 0.79 -29.65 -11.05
C ILE A 96 -0.49 -29.98 -11.85
N LEU A 97 -0.73 -29.28 -12.96
CA LEU A 97 -1.91 -29.51 -13.81
C LEU A 97 -1.91 -30.90 -14.47
N GLN A 98 -0.74 -31.49 -14.69
CA GLN A 98 -0.57 -32.87 -15.18
C GLN A 98 -0.82 -33.93 -14.09
N GLY A 99 -1.08 -33.53 -12.85
CA GLY A 99 -1.37 -34.43 -11.73
C GLY A 99 -0.13 -34.90 -10.97
N ASN A 100 1.05 -34.34 -11.26
CA ASN A 100 2.26 -34.65 -10.50
C ASN A 100 2.21 -33.99 -9.10
N PRO A 101 2.91 -34.56 -8.11
CA PRO A 101 2.95 -33.97 -6.77
C PRO A 101 3.50 -32.54 -6.77
N VAL A 102 2.95 -31.65 -5.95
CA VAL A 102 3.33 -30.23 -5.90
C VAL A 102 4.78 -29.96 -5.48
N TRP A 103 5.44 -30.95 -4.89
CA TRP A 103 6.85 -30.91 -4.49
C TRP A 103 7.79 -31.56 -5.51
N SER A 104 7.27 -32.08 -6.63
CA SER A 104 8.11 -32.65 -7.69
C SER A 104 8.66 -31.56 -8.61
N ASP A 105 9.92 -31.69 -9.00
CA ASP A 105 10.54 -30.75 -9.93
C ASP A 105 10.06 -30.99 -11.37
N ALA A 106 9.68 -29.92 -12.08
CA ALA A 106 9.17 -29.99 -13.45
C ALA A 106 10.27 -30.19 -14.51
N PHE A 107 11.53 -29.95 -14.16
CA PHE A 107 12.68 -29.96 -15.06
C PHE A 107 13.59 -31.17 -14.82
N PHE A 108 13.66 -31.65 -13.59
CA PHE A 108 14.53 -32.76 -13.20
C PHE A 108 13.73 -33.97 -12.69
N TYR A 109 13.98 -35.12 -13.30
CA TYR A 109 13.22 -36.34 -13.02
C TYR A 109 13.54 -36.90 -11.63
N GLY A 110 12.52 -37.02 -10.79
CA GLY A 110 12.63 -37.61 -9.45
C GLY A 110 13.19 -36.66 -8.39
N GLU A 111 13.42 -35.39 -8.73
CA GLU A 111 13.92 -34.40 -7.79
C GLU A 111 12.79 -33.67 -7.06
N LEU A 112 13.13 -33.15 -5.87
CA LEU A 112 12.26 -32.23 -5.15
C LEU A 112 12.42 -30.82 -5.71
N GLN A 113 11.31 -30.14 -5.92
CA GLN A 113 11.29 -28.75 -6.33
C GLN A 113 11.98 -27.89 -5.26
N TYR A 114 13.02 -27.16 -5.67
CA TYR A 114 13.73 -26.23 -4.79
C TYR A 114 12.90 -24.98 -4.42
N TYR A 115 12.00 -24.56 -5.31
CA TYR A 115 11.22 -23.33 -5.16
C TYR A 115 9.95 -23.51 -4.32
N PRO A 116 9.50 -22.48 -3.58
CA PRO A 116 8.22 -22.51 -2.88
C PRO A 116 7.06 -22.78 -3.84
N TYR A 117 6.28 -23.83 -3.56
CA TYR A 117 5.18 -24.29 -4.43
C TYR A 117 3.88 -23.51 -4.25
N PHE A 118 3.76 -22.67 -3.21
CA PHE A 118 2.49 -22.01 -2.86
C PHE A 118 1.89 -21.20 -4.02
N LEU A 119 2.72 -20.40 -4.70
CA LEU A 119 2.26 -19.64 -5.85
C LEU A 119 1.81 -20.57 -6.99
N SER A 120 2.61 -21.57 -7.33
CA SER A 120 2.30 -22.51 -8.41
C SER A 120 0.98 -23.26 -8.15
N VAL A 121 0.72 -23.62 -6.88
CA VAL A 121 -0.54 -24.24 -6.45
C VAL A 121 -1.72 -23.29 -6.62
N ILE A 122 -1.60 -22.02 -6.23
CA ILE A 122 -2.66 -21.01 -6.44
C ILE A 122 -2.98 -20.89 -7.93
N LEU A 123 -1.96 -20.74 -8.77
CA LEU A 123 -2.13 -20.58 -10.22
C LEU A 123 -2.77 -21.81 -10.86
N ALA A 124 -2.33 -23.02 -10.49
CA ALA A 124 -2.94 -24.25 -10.94
C ALA A 124 -4.42 -24.34 -10.53
N GLY A 125 -4.73 -23.97 -9.28
CA GLY A 125 -6.11 -23.92 -8.78
C GLY A 125 -6.98 -22.94 -9.57
N VAL A 126 -6.47 -21.76 -9.91
CA VAL A 126 -7.19 -20.78 -10.74
C VAL A 126 -7.48 -21.35 -12.13
N VAL A 127 -6.51 -22.00 -12.77
CA VAL A 127 -6.70 -22.67 -14.06
C VAL A 127 -7.80 -23.74 -13.96
N GLN A 128 -7.76 -24.58 -12.93
CA GLN A 128 -8.75 -25.64 -12.72
C GLN A 128 -10.17 -25.10 -12.46
N VAL A 129 -10.31 -24.05 -11.66
CA VAL A 129 -11.62 -23.46 -11.30
C VAL A 129 -12.21 -22.66 -12.47
N THR A 130 -11.39 -21.91 -13.19
CA THR A 130 -11.87 -20.99 -14.25
C THR A 130 -11.92 -21.63 -15.63
N GLY A 131 -11.16 -22.72 -15.86
CA GLY A 131 -10.98 -23.31 -17.18
C GLY A 131 -10.20 -22.42 -18.16
N LEU A 132 -9.59 -21.34 -17.70
CA LEU A 132 -8.78 -20.46 -18.55
C LEU A 132 -7.46 -21.14 -18.93
N PRO A 133 -6.94 -20.90 -20.15
CA PRO A 133 -5.61 -21.37 -20.53
C PRO A 133 -4.53 -20.85 -19.57
N LEU A 134 -3.57 -21.71 -19.23
CA LEU A 134 -2.47 -21.38 -18.30
C LEU A 134 -1.78 -20.07 -18.68
N ASP A 135 -1.47 -19.85 -19.96
CA ASP A 135 -0.79 -18.64 -20.42
C ASP A 135 -1.61 -17.37 -20.14
N LYS A 136 -2.95 -17.45 -20.22
CA LYS A 136 -3.82 -16.31 -19.86
C LYS A 136 -3.81 -16.04 -18.36
N VAL A 137 -3.84 -17.09 -17.55
CA VAL A 137 -3.77 -16.96 -16.09
C VAL A 137 -2.43 -16.35 -15.67
N MET A 138 -1.32 -16.85 -16.22
CA MET A 138 0.02 -16.33 -15.99
C MET A 138 0.13 -14.85 -16.43
N ASN A 139 -0.50 -14.47 -17.55
CA ASN A 139 -0.51 -13.09 -18.02
C ASN A 139 -1.42 -12.15 -17.21
N LEU A 140 -2.46 -12.65 -16.55
CA LEU A 140 -3.33 -11.83 -15.69
C LEU A 140 -2.82 -11.76 -14.24
N TYR A 141 -1.97 -12.71 -13.85
CA TYR A 141 -1.47 -12.80 -12.48
C TYR A 141 -0.74 -11.55 -11.98
N PRO A 142 0.17 -10.90 -12.76
CA PRO A 142 0.83 -9.66 -12.33
C PRO A 142 -0.15 -8.57 -11.94
N LEU A 143 -1.22 -8.40 -12.72
CA LEU A 143 -2.27 -7.43 -12.44
C LEU A 143 -3.00 -7.75 -11.14
N VAL A 144 -3.47 -8.99 -10.98
CA VAL A 144 -4.17 -9.42 -9.75
C VAL A 144 -3.28 -9.22 -8.52
N THR A 145 -2.01 -9.60 -8.64
CA THR A 145 -1.03 -9.49 -7.54
C THR A 145 -0.71 -8.03 -7.24
N THR A 146 -0.61 -7.18 -8.24
CA THR A 146 -0.37 -5.73 -8.07
C THR A 146 -1.52 -5.08 -7.33
N VAL A 147 -2.77 -5.39 -7.70
CA VAL A 147 -3.97 -4.91 -7.00
C VAL A 147 -3.96 -5.42 -5.55
N LEU A 148 -3.76 -6.72 -5.35
CA LEU A 148 -3.71 -7.31 -4.01
C LEU A 148 -2.61 -6.70 -3.14
N ALA A 149 -1.40 -6.54 -3.68
CA ALA A 149 -0.29 -5.91 -2.98
C ALA A 149 -0.62 -4.47 -2.59
N CYS A 150 -1.16 -3.67 -3.51
CA CYS A 150 -1.58 -2.30 -3.20
C CYS A 150 -2.59 -2.25 -2.04
N LEU A 151 -3.57 -3.14 -2.03
CA LEU A 151 -4.55 -3.24 -0.94
C LEU A 151 -3.90 -3.67 0.38
N VAL A 152 -3.00 -4.65 0.35
CA VAL A 152 -2.27 -5.10 1.55
C VAL A 152 -1.39 -3.98 2.11
N TRP A 153 -0.67 -3.25 1.26
CA TRP A 153 0.14 -2.10 1.65
C TRP A 153 -0.72 -0.94 2.18
N PHE A 154 -1.90 -0.72 1.62
CA PHE A 154 -2.88 0.21 2.16
C PHE A 154 -3.30 -0.21 3.58
N LEU A 155 -3.70 -1.47 3.78
CA LEU A 155 -4.10 -1.98 5.10
C LEU A 155 -2.96 -1.88 6.12
N LEU A 156 -1.75 -2.25 5.73
CA LEU A 156 -0.56 -2.10 6.58
C LEU A 156 -0.29 -0.64 6.95
N GLY A 157 -0.39 0.27 5.98
CA GLY A 157 -0.24 1.70 6.24
C GLY A 157 -1.33 2.25 7.16
N TYR A 158 -2.54 1.75 7.03
CA TYR A 158 -3.63 2.13 7.92
C TYR A 158 -3.37 1.69 9.36
N GLU A 159 -2.92 0.45 9.55
CA GLU A 159 -2.56 -0.09 10.87
C GLU A 159 -1.37 0.67 11.49
N LEU A 160 -0.34 0.97 10.69
CA LEU A 160 0.86 1.66 11.18
C LEU A 160 0.63 3.13 11.56
N PHE A 161 -0.23 3.84 10.83
CA PHE A 161 -0.36 5.30 10.96
C PHE A 161 -1.70 5.75 11.57
N GLY A 162 -2.71 4.88 11.64
CA GLY A 162 -4.06 5.21 12.14
C GLY A 162 -4.85 6.19 11.26
N GLU A 163 -4.26 6.70 10.18
CA GLU A 163 -4.86 7.69 9.28
C GLU A 163 -4.88 7.22 7.83
N LYS A 164 -6.07 7.28 7.19
CA LYS A 164 -6.26 6.86 5.79
C LYS A 164 -5.40 7.62 4.78
N LYS A 165 -5.07 8.89 5.03
CA LYS A 165 -4.21 9.69 4.14
C LYS A 165 -2.85 9.04 3.90
N TRP A 166 -2.24 8.50 4.96
CA TRP A 166 -0.94 7.84 4.91
C TRP A 166 -1.06 6.42 4.34
N ALA A 167 -2.15 5.72 4.65
CA ALA A 167 -2.47 4.43 4.07
C ALA A 167 -2.57 4.48 2.54
N VAL A 168 -3.33 5.45 1.99
CA VAL A 168 -3.44 5.64 0.53
C VAL A 168 -2.08 6.01 -0.07
N LEU A 169 -1.33 6.90 0.58
CA LEU A 169 0.00 7.28 0.09
C LEU A 169 0.93 6.07 0.02
N LEU A 170 0.90 5.18 1.02
CA LEU A 170 1.73 3.97 1.04
C LEU A 170 1.31 2.97 -0.05
N GLY A 171 0.02 2.70 -0.19
CA GLY A 171 -0.51 1.84 -1.26
C GLY A 171 -0.21 2.38 -2.66
N ALA A 172 -0.33 3.70 -2.86
CA ALA A 172 0.01 4.36 -4.12
C ALA A 172 1.52 4.39 -4.38
N ALA A 173 2.34 4.64 -3.36
CA ALA A 173 3.80 4.60 -3.47
C ALA A 173 4.27 3.22 -3.91
N TYR A 174 3.68 2.15 -3.37
CA TYR A 174 3.95 0.79 -3.82
C TYR A 174 3.74 0.64 -5.33
N LEU A 175 2.62 1.13 -5.87
CA LEU A 175 2.33 1.07 -7.31
C LEU A 175 3.32 1.89 -8.17
N VAL A 176 3.85 3.00 -7.64
CA VAL A 176 4.83 3.81 -8.37
C VAL A 176 6.18 3.09 -8.45
N PHE A 177 6.63 2.46 -7.37
CA PHE A 177 7.91 1.76 -7.34
C PHE A 177 7.84 0.35 -7.95
N PHE A 178 6.67 -0.30 -7.89
CA PHE A 178 6.45 -1.67 -8.34
C PHE A 178 5.16 -1.78 -9.17
N PRO A 179 5.11 -1.13 -10.35
CA PRO A 179 3.87 -1.00 -11.12
C PRO A 179 3.31 -2.33 -11.62
N PHE A 180 4.16 -3.34 -11.81
CA PHE A 180 3.75 -4.68 -12.22
C PHE A 180 4.57 -5.74 -11.48
N VAL A 181 3.92 -6.47 -10.58
CA VAL A 181 4.56 -7.59 -9.87
C VAL A 181 4.82 -8.73 -10.84
N SER A 182 6.06 -9.15 -10.99
CA SER A 182 6.38 -10.29 -11.84
C SER A 182 5.64 -11.55 -11.37
N PRO A 183 5.28 -12.48 -12.27
CA PRO A 183 4.76 -13.80 -11.91
C PRO A 183 5.83 -14.72 -11.30
N LYS A 184 6.56 -14.21 -10.29
CA LYS A 184 7.60 -14.93 -9.55
C LYS A 184 7.18 -15.10 -8.09
N SER A 185 7.51 -16.24 -7.51
CA SER A 185 7.24 -16.52 -6.10
C SER A 185 7.93 -15.53 -5.16
N SER A 186 9.14 -15.08 -5.49
CA SER A 186 9.88 -14.07 -4.70
C SER A 186 9.14 -12.74 -4.63
N ASP A 187 8.63 -12.29 -5.77
CA ASP A 187 8.01 -10.98 -5.90
C ASP A 187 6.64 -10.99 -5.23
N PHE A 188 5.90 -12.09 -5.36
CA PHE A 188 4.67 -12.32 -4.58
C PHE A 188 4.92 -12.32 -3.07
N ALA A 189 5.94 -13.04 -2.63
CA ALA A 189 6.29 -13.11 -1.21
C ALA A 189 6.63 -11.72 -0.67
N ALA A 190 7.43 -10.94 -1.41
CA ALA A 190 7.81 -9.61 -0.99
C ALA A 190 6.65 -8.60 -1.02
N ALA A 191 5.82 -8.65 -2.05
CA ALA A 191 4.75 -7.69 -2.28
C ALA A 191 3.50 -7.94 -1.43
N VAL A 192 3.21 -9.20 -1.11
CA VAL A 192 1.94 -9.61 -0.47
C VAL A 192 2.20 -10.33 0.85
N VAL A 193 3.00 -11.40 0.84
CA VAL A 193 3.14 -12.26 2.03
C VAL A 193 3.85 -11.55 3.17
N MET A 194 4.96 -10.85 2.90
CA MET A 194 5.70 -10.10 3.91
C MET A 194 4.86 -8.99 4.57
N PRO A 195 4.18 -8.09 3.82
CA PRO A 195 3.36 -7.07 4.47
C PRO A 195 2.12 -7.64 5.16
N LEU A 196 1.54 -8.75 4.69
CA LEU A 196 0.51 -9.47 5.44
C LEU A 196 1.05 -10.08 6.74
N PHE A 197 2.26 -10.63 6.72
CA PHE A 197 2.91 -11.14 7.93
C PHE A 197 3.15 -10.02 8.94
N LEU A 198 3.63 -8.85 8.49
CA LEU A 198 3.76 -7.67 9.35
C LEU A 198 2.41 -7.22 9.90
N LEU A 199 1.38 -7.14 9.06
CA LEU A 199 0.03 -6.78 9.48
C LEU A 199 -0.53 -7.76 10.52
N SER A 200 -0.23 -9.06 10.42
CA SER A 200 -0.68 -10.05 11.40
C SER A 200 0.00 -9.97 12.76
N TRP A 201 1.11 -9.22 12.84
CA TRP A 201 1.88 -9.04 14.07
C TRP A 201 1.52 -7.75 14.82
N LEU A 202 0.98 -6.76 14.11
CA LEU A 202 0.51 -5.49 14.68
C LEU A 202 -0.86 -5.69 15.35
#